data_AF-A0A151JTQ9-F1
#
_entry.id   AF-A0A151JTQ9-F1
#
_cell.length_a   1.000
_cell.length_b   1.000
_cell.length_c   1.000
_cell.angle_alpha   90.00
_cell.angle_beta   90.00
_cell.angle_gamma   90.00
#
_symmetry.space_group_name_H-M   'P 1'
#
loop_
_entity.id
_entity.type
_entity.pdbx_description
1 polymer ?
#
loop_
_entity_poly.entity_id
_entity_poly.type
_entity_poly.pdbx_seq_one_letter_code
_entity_poly.pdbx_strand_id
1 'polypeptide(L)'
;RAPMDLRNESRLIFAEKHNGQTRIQNLIDDNEMIFTNKGNFFVSEALGGVLKMKYGSVAYNLMWDNYEESMLEFHDFIRRQQCYQIHLESDMIAVGTIINDKPEQITEGQLLQNGMQPLFQQVTVDIASCPCLTKPPYNLAGVGLCGNTTIIDLVYRSEIIPWNRRKVDIRKILRSSCRDSFVIGSSYATKPRMPHYGHLIMNATYRAPMDIKNESRLIFAERRNGQTTIEKLTDPNQMKATQGIMFVSEGRAGLVIRVRAKGRKTINTDIITSMQTILFERYRRNENKDIGGVLKMKYGSVACNLMWDDYQEPVLPFDEFIKRQQCPEIHLDSDMVAVGTIINNEPELWTQEQRYGVVSY
;
A
#
# COMPACT_ATOMS: atom_id res chain seq x y z
N ARG A 1 -38.84 -24.47 4.00
CA ARG A 1 -39.01 -23.00 3.87
C ARG A 1 -39.51 -22.52 5.22
N ALA A 2 -38.65 -21.88 6.02
CA ALA A 2 -39.10 -21.25 7.26
C ALA A 2 -40.06 -20.11 6.89
N PRO A 3 -41.12 -19.85 7.67
CA PRO A 3 -41.90 -18.63 7.49
C PRO A 3 -40.97 -17.43 7.64
N MET A 4 -41.09 -16.47 6.72
CA MET A 4 -40.33 -15.24 6.75
C MET A 4 -40.88 -14.41 7.92
N ASP A 5 -40.28 -14.54 9.09
CA ASP A 5 -40.67 -13.79 10.30
C ASP A 5 -40.08 -12.37 10.20
N LEU A 6 -40.61 -11.61 9.25
CA LEU A 6 -40.24 -10.22 9.00
C LEU A 6 -41.03 -9.34 9.97
N ARG A 7 -40.34 -8.41 10.64
CA ARG A 7 -40.97 -7.43 11.52
C ARG A 7 -40.65 -6.02 11.04
N ASN A 8 -41.67 -5.29 10.59
CA ASN A 8 -41.56 -3.89 10.20
C ASN A 8 -41.92 -2.95 11.37
N GLU A 9 -40.99 -2.11 11.78
CA GLU A 9 -41.19 -1.06 12.81
C GLU A 9 -40.85 0.33 12.24
N SER A 10 -40.87 0.45 10.91
CA SER A 10 -40.52 1.68 10.21
C SER A 10 -41.55 2.77 10.50
N ARG A 11 -41.09 4.02 10.54
CA ARG A 11 -41.95 5.19 10.71
C ARG A 11 -41.76 6.16 9.55
N LEU A 12 -42.88 6.66 9.04
CA LEU A 12 -42.91 7.73 8.07
C LEU A 12 -43.21 9.04 8.80
N ILE A 13 -42.43 10.08 8.50
CA ILE A 13 -42.59 11.42 9.07
C ILE A 13 -42.82 12.41 7.94
N PHE A 14 -43.88 13.20 8.02
CA PHE A 14 -44.25 14.19 7.00
C PHE A 14 -44.99 15.37 7.63
N ALA A 15 -45.13 16.46 6.88
CA ALA A 15 -45.93 17.61 7.26
C ALA A 15 -47.29 17.60 6.54
N GLU A 16 -48.37 17.84 7.26
CA GLU A 16 -49.71 17.93 6.67
C GLU A 16 -49.87 19.28 5.96
N LYS A 17 -50.13 19.28 4.64
CA LYS A 17 -50.18 20.51 3.81
C LYS A 17 -51.20 21.54 4.30
N HIS A 18 -52.27 21.10 4.95
CA HIS A 18 -53.39 21.96 5.35
C HIS A 18 -53.12 22.79 6.62
N ASN A 19 -52.24 22.33 7.52
CA ASN A 19 -52.01 22.96 8.83
C ASN A 19 -50.52 23.10 9.21
N GLY A 20 -49.59 22.49 8.46
CA GLY A 20 -48.16 22.52 8.78
C GLY A 20 -47.74 21.61 9.94
N GLN A 21 -48.66 20.81 10.51
CA GLN A 21 -48.34 19.94 11.63
C GLN A 21 -47.50 18.75 11.18
N THR A 22 -46.53 18.40 12.02
CA THR A 22 -45.72 17.19 11.84
C THR A 22 -46.52 15.96 12.25
N ARG A 23 -46.58 14.97 11.36
CA ARG A 23 -47.23 13.69 11.62
C ARG A 23 -46.23 12.54 11.50
N ILE A 24 -46.34 11.59 12.43
CA ILE A 24 -45.56 10.35 12.45
C ILE A 24 -46.53 9.19 12.29
N GLN A 25 -46.31 8.34 11.29
CA GLN A 25 -47.11 7.16 11.01
C GLN A 25 -46.27 5.90 11.08
N ASN A 26 -46.80 4.85 11.70
CA ASN A 26 -46.17 3.53 11.69
C ASN A 26 -46.53 2.81 10.39
N LEU A 27 -45.54 2.19 9.75
CA LEU A 27 -45.72 1.32 8.61
C LEU A 27 -45.77 -0.12 9.16
N ILE A 28 -46.98 -0.64 9.35
CA ILE A 28 -47.22 -1.92 10.06
C ILE A 28 -47.49 -3.05 9.05
N ASP A 29 -47.86 -2.72 7.81
CA ASP A 29 -48.04 -3.72 6.76
C ASP A 29 -46.68 -4.09 6.13
N ASP A 30 -46.37 -5.37 6.04
CA ASP A 30 -45.15 -5.88 5.42
C ASP A 30 -45.09 -5.56 3.91
N ASN A 31 -46.26 -5.34 3.27
CA ASN A 31 -46.35 -4.88 1.89
C ASN A 31 -45.98 -3.39 1.73
N GLU A 32 -45.83 -2.63 2.83
CA GLU A 32 -45.44 -1.21 2.84
C GLU A 32 -43.94 -0.99 3.04
N MET A 33 -43.10 -2.04 3.00
CA MET A 33 -41.63 -1.90 3.00
C MET A 33 -41.07 -1.40 1.65
N ILE A 34 -41.70 -0.39 1.07
CA ILE A 34 -41.33 0.22 -0.20
C ILE A 34 -40.89 1.65 0.10
N PHE A 35 -39.59 1.92 -0.06
CA PHE A 35 -39.11 3.29 -0.12
C PHE A 35 -39.03 3.73 -1.59
N THR A 36 -39.18 5.02 -1.83
CA THR A 36 -39.09 5.60 -3.18
C THR A 36 -37.87 6.52 -3.29
N ASN A 37 -37.30 6.60 -4.50
CA ASN A 37 -36.21 7.52 -4.89
C ASN A 37 -34.83 7.22 -4.27
N LYS A 38 -34.58 7.61 -3.01
CA LYS A 38 -33.26 7.48 -2.36
C LYS A 38 -33.42 7.09 -0.91
N GLY A 39 -32.60 6.14 -0.47
CA GLY A 39 -32.52 5.69 0.91
C GLY A 39 -31.09 5.33 1.29
N ASN A 40 -30.73 5.63 2.52
CA ASN A 40 -29.44 5.36 3.11
C ASN A 40 -29.65 4.31 4.21
N PHE A 41 -29.17 3.09 3.99
CA PHE A 41 -29.44 1.95 4.87
C PHE A 41 -28.16 1.42 5.48
N PHE A 42 -28.27 1.01 6.74
CA PHE A 42 -27.23 0.27 7.43
C PHE A 42 -27.78 -1.12 7.77
N VAL A 43 -27.06 -2.17 7.38
CA VAL A 43 -27.44 -3.57 7.61
C VAL A 43 -26.32 -4.24 8.40
N SER A 44 -26.64 -4.88 9.52
CA SER A 44 -25.65 -5.52 10.39
C SER A 44 -26.22 -6.73 11.12
N GLU A 45 -25.38 -7.74 11.31
CA GLU A 45 -25.70 -8.94 12.09
C GLU A 45 -25.37 -8.78 13.59
N ALA A 46 -24.56 -7.79 13.99
CA ALA A 46 -24.06 -7.70 15.38
C ALA A 46 -23.84 -6.29 15.94
N LEU A 47 -23.43 -5.31 15.12
CA LEU A 47 -23.09 -3.96 15.58
C LEU A 47 -23.63 -2.91 14.61
N GLY A 48 -24.56 -2.09 15.10
CA GLY A 48 -25.10 -0.91 14.46
C GLY A 48 -25.31 0.20 15.49
N GLY A 49 -25.37 1.45 15.02
CA GLY A 49 -25.52 2.61 15.89
C GLY A 49 -26.82 3.35 15.64
N VAL A 50 -27.50 3.73 16.71
CA VAL A 50 -28.54 4.76 16.70
C VAL A 50 -28.07 5.92 17.56
N LEU A 51 -28.37 7.15 17.17
CA LEU A 51 -28.08 8.32 17.99
C LEU A 51 -29.31 8.66 18.83
N LYS A 52 -29.16 8.69 20.15
CA LYS A 52 -30.20 9.12 21.08
C LYS A 52 -29.91 10.53 21.58
N MET A 53 -30.80 11.47 21.26
CA MET A 53 -30.73 12.86 21.72
C MET A 53 -31.75 13.08 22.84
N LYS A 54 -31.29 13.47 24.02
CA LYS A 54 -32.15 13.61 25.22
C LYS A 54 -32.65 15.04 25.48
N TYR A 55 -31.85 16.04 25.08
CA TYR A 55 -32.10 17.44 25.40
C TYR A 55 -31.66 18.33 24.24
N GLY A 56 -32.25 19.52 24.17
CA GLY A 56 -31.88 20.57 23.22
C GLY A 56 -32.91 20.78 22.12
N SER A 57 -32.48 21.44 21.05
CA SER A 57 -33.31 21.70 19.88
C SER A 57 -32.70 21.07 18.64
N VAL A 58 -33.55 20.54 17.77
CA VAL A 58 -33.15 19.92 16.51
C VAL A 58 -33.79 20.68 15.36
N ALA A 59 -32.97 20.99 14.37
CA ALA A 59 -33.41 21.51 13.09
C ALA A 59 -33.63 20.34 12.12
N TYR A 60 -34.78 20.29 11.45
CA TYR A 60 -35.13 19.21 10.52
C TYR A 60 -35.96 19.74 9.35
N ASN A 61 -35.91 18.99 8.24
CA ASN A 61 -36.72 19.25 7.06
C ASN A 61 -37.77 18.14 6.93
N LEU A 62 -39.01 18.52 6.65
CA LEU A 62 -40.09 17.59 6.33
C LEU A 62 -40.59 17.79 4.92
N MET A 63 -40.99 16.69 4.30
CA MET A 63 -41.76 16.73 3.06
C MET A 63 -43.25 16.78 3.38
N TRP A 64 -44.01 17.46 2.51
CA TRP A 64 -45.47 17.48 2.56
C TRP A 64 -46.08 16.14 2.16
N ASP A 65 -47.27 15.85 2.68
CA ASP A 65 -48.10 14.70 2.34
C ASP A 65 -48.57 14.67 0.88
N ASN A 66 -48.56 15.82 0.19
CA ASN A 66 -48.92 15.92 -1.22
C ASN A 66 -48.20 17.09 -1.93
N TYR A 67 -47.86 16.90 -3.21
CA TYR A 67 -47.28 17.90 -4.10
C TYR A 67 -48.10 18.02 -5.40
N GLU A 68 -48.33 19.25 -5.88
CA GLU A 68 -48.97 19.48 -7.19
C GLU A 68 -47.98 19.17 -8.33
N GLU A 69 -48.48 18.70 -9.48
CA GLU A 69 -47.64 18.19 -10.58
C GLU A 69 -46.77 19.27 -11.22
N SER A 70 -45.52 19.31 -10.78
CA SER A 70 -44.27 19.42 -11.54
C SER A 70 -43.14 19.51 -10.51
N MET A 71 -42.62 18.35 -10.12
CA MET A 71 -41.56 18.28 -9.10
C MET A 71 -40.29 18.93 -9.65
N LEU A 72 -39.70 19.81 -8.85
CA LEU A 72 -38.39 20.39 -9.15
C LEU A 72 -37.33 19.29 -9.19
N GLU A 73 -36.21 19.60 -9.87
CA GLU A 73 -34.97 18.82 -9.74
C GLU A 73 -34.63 18.61 -8.26
N PHE A 74 -34.16 17.41 -7.91
CA PHE A 74 -34.05 16.94 -6.52
C PHE A 74 -33.33 17.93 -5.59
N HIS A 75 -32.26 18.56 -6.07
CA HIS A 75 -31.50 19.52 -5.27
C HIS A 75 -32.27 20.82 -4.98
N ASP A 76 -33.04 21.32 -5.94
CA ASP A 76 -33.86 22.52 -5.76
C ASP A 76 -35.10 22.21 -4.92
N PHE A 77 -35.65 21.00 -5.06
CA PHE A 77 -36.71 20.49 -4.19
C PHE A 77 -36.27 20.46 -2.71
N ILE A 78 -35.09 19.90 -2.41
CA ILE A 78 -34.56 19.84 -1.04
C ILE A 78 -34.30 21.24 -0.47
N ARG A 79 -33.78 22.18 -1.27
CA ARG A 79 -33.54 23.56 -0.84
C ARG A 79 -34.81 24.33 -0.48
N ARG A 80 -35.95 23.95 -1.08
CA ARG A 80 -37.26 24.58 -0.81
C ARG A 80 -37.99 23.98 0.39
N GLN A 81 -37.50 22.89 0.97
CA GLN A 81 -38.09 22.35 2.19
C GLN A 81 -37.87 23.32 3.35
N GLN A 82 -38.90 23.51 4.19
CA GLN A 82 -38.79 24.37 5.35
C GLN A 82 -37.96 23.68 6.43
N CYS A 83 -37.02 24.43 7.01
CA CYS A 83 -36.23 24.00 8.15
C CYS A 83 -36.95 24.40 9.43
N TYR A 84 -37.57 23.43 10.08
CA TYR A 84 -38.23 23.63 11.37
C TYR A 84 -37.24 23.36 12.49
N GLN A 85 -37.28 24.19 13.53
CA GLN A 85 -36.56 23.93 14.77
C GLN A 85 -37.57 23.53 15.83
N ILE A 86 -37.42 22.33 16.39
CA ILE A 86 -38.21 21.87 17.54
C ILE A 86 -37.34 21.85 18.78
N HIS A 87 -37.95 22.12 19.92
CA HIS A 87 -37.39 21.78 21.21
C HIS A 87 -37.79 20.36 21.56
N LEU A 88 -36.85 19.54 22.03
CA LEU A 88 -37.11 18.16 22.37
C LEU A 88 -37.86 18.08 23.71
N GLU A 89 -39.14 17.73 23.65
CA GLU A 89 -39.97 17.43 24.83
C GLU A 89 -39.75 15.98 25.33
N SER A 90 -39.12 15.14 24.51
CA SER A 90 -38.75 13.76 24.83
C SER A 90 -37.54 13.30 24.02
N ASP A 91 -37.03 12.11 24.32
CA ASP A 91 -35.88 11.52 23.63
C ASP A 91 -36.14 11.34 22.12
N MET A 92 -35.28 11.90 21.28
CA MET A 92 -35.29 11.64 19.83
C MET A 92 -34.29 10.54 19.49
N ILE A 93 -34.74 9.53 18.74
CA ILE A 93 -33.88 8.50 18.15
C ILE A 93 -33.65 8.84 16.69
N ALA A 94 -32.42 9.20 16.34
CA ALA A 94 -32.00 9.45 14.98
C ALA A 94 -31.33 8.20 14.40
N VAL A 95 -31.82 7.78 13.24
CA VAL A 95 -31.28 6.68 12.44
C VAL A 95 -30.78 7.28 11.13
N GLY A 96 -29.50 7.09 10.84
CA GLY A 96 -28.89 7.60 9.62
C GLY A 96 -27.53 6.98 9.37
N THR A 97 -27.10 6.99 8.11
CA THR A 97 -25.75 6.59 7.73
C THR A 97 -24.89 7.82 7.49
N ILE A 98 -23.66 7.79 7.99
CA ILE A 98 -22.65 8.80 7.67
C ILE A 98 -21.75 8.15 6.62
N ILE A 99 -21.88 8.59 5.38
CA ILE A 99 -21.02 8.16 4.29
C ILE A 99 -19.96 9.24 4.09
N ASN A 100 -18.70 8.91 4.35
CA ASN A 100 -17.60 9.83 4.12
C ASN A 100 -17.19 9.81 2.64
N ASP A 101 -17.94 10.51 1.79
CA ASP A 101 -17.72 10.56 0.33
C ASP A 101 -16.44 11.31 -0.09
N LYS A 102 -15.73 11.91 0.87
CA LYS A 102 -14.44 12.56 0.63
C LYS A 102 -13.46 12.12 1.71
N PRO A 103 -12.69 11.04 1.52
CA PRO A 103 -11.56 10.81 2.40
C PRO A 103 -10.69 12.07 2.32
N GLU A 104 -10.38 12.66 3.47
CA GLU A 104 -9.46 13.78 3.57
C GLU A 104 -8.25 13.52 2.67
N GLN A 105 -7.77 14.56 1.96
CA GLN A 105 -6.53 14.48 1.18
C GLN A 105 -5.34 14.39 2.13
N ILE A 106 -5.22 13.25 2.81
CA ILE A 106 -4.08 12.89 3.64
C ILE A 106 -2.94 12.59 2.67
N THR A 107 -1.83 13.31 2.82
CA THR A 107 -0.61 13.05 2.05
C THR A 107 -0.05 11.66 2.40
N GLU A 108 0.71 11.04 1.49
CA GLU A 108 1.36 9.75 1.75
C GLU A 108 2.21 9.78 3.03
N GLY A 109 2.86 10.91 3.32
CA GLY A 109 3.62 11.10 4.56
C GLY A 109 2.76 11.07 5.83
N GLN A 110 1.61 11.75 5.82
CA GLN A 110 0.67 11.74 6.96
C GLN A 110 0.00 10.38 7.13
N LEU A 111 -0.33 9.71 6.01
CA LEU A 111 -0.90 8.37 6.01
C LEU A 111 0.05 7.39 6.69
N LEU A 112 1.33 7.41 6.29
CA LEU A 112 2.38 6.58 6.89
C LEU A 112 2.61 6.94 8.37
N GLN A 113 2.63 8.24 8.71
CA GLN A 113 2.78 8.68 10.10
C GLN A 113 1.69 8.06 10.99
N ASN A 114 0.43 8.17 10.58
CA ASN A 114 -0.72 7.72 11.36
C ASN A 114 -0.76 6.19 11.45
N GLY A 115 -0.58 5.49 10.32
CA GLY A 115 -0.66 4.04 10.27
C GLY A 115 0.49 3.32 11.00
N MET A 116 1.69 3.92 11.01
CA MET A 116 2.86 3.31 11.66
C MET A 116 2.95 3.61 13.17
N GLN A 117 2.33 4.69 13.65
CA GLN A 117 2.37 5.09 15.07
C GLN A 117 1.97 3.97 16.06
N PRO A 118 0.92 3.16 15.83
CA PRO A 118 0.61 2.04 16.72
C PRO A 118 1.66 0.91 16.69
N LEU A 119 2.46 0.80 15.63
CA LEU A 119 3.37 -0.32 15.38
C LEU A 119 4.77 -0.14 15.99
N PHE A 120 5.17 1.10 16.32
CA PHE A 120 6.50 1.38 16.90
C PHE A 120 6.39 2.31 18.12
N GLN A 121 7.38 2.25 19.00
CA GLN A 121 7.51 3.15 20.16
C GLN A 121 7.72 4.60 19.72
N GLN A 122 8.49 4.81 18.65
CA GLN A 122 8.75 6.12 18.08
C GLN A 122 8.64 6.04 16.56
N VAL A 123 7.83 6.92 15.96
CA VAL A 123 7.73 7.10 14.51
C VAL A 123 7.73 8.57 14.19
N THR A 124 8.50 8.96 13.20
CA THR A 124 8.43 10.28 12.57
C THR A 124 8.49 10.11 11.06
N VAL A 125 7.51 10.67 10.37
CA VAL A 125 7.45 10.77 8.92
C VAL A 125 7.41 12.23 8.55
N ASP A 126 8.38 12.69 7.77
CA ASP A 126 8.52 14.08 7.37
C ASP A 126 9.04 14.21 5.93
N ILE A 127 8.78 15.36 5.30
CA ILE A 127 9.41 15.71 4.03
C ILE A 127 10.75 16.38 4.31
N ALA A 128 11.83 15.79 3.85
CA ALA A 128 13.18 16.28 4.12
C ALA A 128 14.05 16.23 2.86
N SER A 129 15.13 17.02 2.86
CA SER A 129 16.17 16.89 1.84
C SER A 129 16.79 15.49 1.88
N CYS A 130 16.88 14.86 0.70
CA CYS A 130 17.56 13.59 0.51
C CYS A 130 19.03 13.74 0.93
N PRO A 131 19.55 12.88 1.82
CA PRO A 131 20.98 12.89 2.14
C PRO A 131 21.80 12.52 0.90
N CYS A 132 23.07 12.92 0.88
CA CYS A 132 23.97 12.54 -0.21
C CYS A 132 24.23 11.03 -0.17
N LEU A 133 23.62 10.28 -1.09
CA LEU A 133 23.63 8.82 -1.07
C LEU A 133 24.95 8.20 -1.53
N THR A 134 25.85 8.98 -2.14
CA THR A 134 27.21 8.53 -2.48
C THR A 134 28.16 8.50 -1.28
N LYS A 135 27.76 9.07 -0.14
CA LYS A 135 28.57 9.14 1.08
C LYS A 135 28.17 8.04 2.07
N PRO A 136 29.05 7.69 3.04
CA PRO A 136 28.67 6.84 4.15
C PRO A 136 27.44 7.39 4.89
N PRO A 137 26.54 6.52 5.37
CA PRO A 137 26.63 5.05 5.34
C PRO A 137 26.10 4.41 4.04
N TYR A 138 25.49 5.18 3.14
CA TYR A 138 24.75 4.66 1.99
C TYR A 138 25.65 4.10 0.88
N ASN A 139 26.72 4.82 0.52
CA ASN A 139 27.71 4.40 -0.49
C ASN A 139 27.09 3.92 -1.83
N LEU A 140 25.99 4.56 -2.26
CA LEU A 140 25.29 4.25 -3.50
C LEU A 140 25.93 4.94 -4.72
N ALA A 141 25.56 4.51 -5.93
CA ALA A 141 26.08 5.07 -7.17
C ALA A 141 25.54 6.49 -7.45
N GLY A 142 24.26 6.74 -7.10
CA GLY A 142 23.56 8.02 -7.29
C GLY A 142 23.66 8.98 -6.10
N VAL A 143 23.46 10.28 -6.35
CA VAL A 143 23.57 11.34 -5.33
C VAL A 143 22.30 11.47 -4.48
N GLY A 144 21.13 11.27 -5.08
CA GLY A 144 19.83 11.27 -4.40
C GLY A 144 18.82 10.36 -5.11
N LEU A 145 17.55 10.48 -4.75
CA LEU A 145 16.44 9.65 -5.29
C LEU A 145 15.50 10.42 -6.22
N CYS A 146 15.76 11.71 -6.44
CA CYS A 146 14.82 12.60 -7.11
C CYS A 146 15.07 12.66 -8.62
N GLY A 147 14.09 13.23 -9.33
CA GLY A 147 14.04 13.31 -10.79
C GLY A 147 12.84 12.55 -11.33
N ASN A 148 12.83 12.28 -12.62
CA ASN A 148 11.75 11.48 -13.22
C ASN A 148 11.79 10.04 -12.70
N THR A 149 10.89 9.71 -11.77
CA THR A 149 10.85 8.40 -11.11
C THR A 149 9.99 7.40 -11.88
N THR A 150 10.40 6.14 -11.91
CA THR A 150 9.66 5.04 -12.54
C THR A 150 10.03 3.71 -11.88
N ILE A 151 9.12 2.75 -11.92
CA ILE A 151 9.38 1.37 -11.50
C ILE A 151 9.62 0.49 -12.73
N ILE A 152 10.66 -0.34 -12.68
CA ILE A 152 10.85 -1.46 -13.61
C ILE A 152 10.39 -2.71 -12.88
N ASP A 153 9.32 -3.33 -13.39
CA ASP A 153 8.81 -4.59 -12.89
C ASP A 153 9.17 -5.73 -13.85
N LEU A 154 9.96 -6.70 -13.37
CA LEU A 154 10.39 -7.89 -14.12
C LEU A 154 9.65 -9.16 -13.65
N VAL A 155 8.55 -9.04 -12.92
CA VAL A 155 7.79 -10.16 -12.32
C VAL A 155 6.88 -10.88 -13.34
N TYR A 156 6.94 -10.52 -14.63
CA TYR A 156 6.09 -11.09 -15.68
C TYR A 156 6.06 -12.63 -15.68
N ARG A 157 4.89 -13.24 -15.48
CA ARG A 157 4.69 -14.70 -15.58
C ARG A 157 4.56 -15.10 -17.05
N SER A 158 5.66 -15.51 -17.68
CA SER A 158 5.64 -16.22 -18.98
C SER A 158 5.44 -17.71 -18.75
N GLU A 159 4.39 -18.28 -19.34
CA GLU A 159 4.15 -19.74 -19.36
C GLU A 159 5.15 -20.49 -20.26
N ILE A 160 5.83 -19.77 -21.16
CA ILE A 160 6.70 -20.36 -22.19
C ILE A 160 8.14 -20.48 -21.70
N ILE A 161 8.64 -19.47 -20.97
CA ILE A 161 10.03 -19.42 -20.51
C ILE A 161 10.07 -19.54 -18.98
N PRO A 162 10.65 -20.61 -18.43
CA PRO A 162 10.90 -20.75 -16.99
C PRO A 162 11.63 -19.52 -16.42
N TRP A 163 11.27 -19.11 -15.21
CA TRP A 163 11.82 -17.90 -14.58
C TRP A 163 13.36 -17.92 -14.50
N ASN A 164 13.94 -19.10 -14.25
CA ASN A 164 15.38 -19.34 -14.16
C ASN A 164 16.11 -19.29 -15.53
N ARG A 165 15.40 -19.13 -16.65
CA ARG A 165 15.98 -18.97 -17.99
C ARG A 165 15.82 -17.56 -18.54
N ARG A 166 15.04 -16.71 -17.89
CA ARG A 166 14.81 -15.33 -18.32
C ARG A 166 16.05 -14.51 -18.03
N LYS A 167 16.46 -13.65 -18.96
CA LYS A 167 17.57 -12.72 -18.76
C LYS A 167 17.21 -11.39 -19.42
N VAL A 168 17.04 -10.37 -18.59
CA VAL A 168 16.75 -8.99 -19.00
C VAL A 168 18.03 -8.18 -18.83
N ASP A 169 18.48 -7.56 -19.93
CA ASP A 169 19.64 -6.67 -19.92
C ASP A 169 19.21 -5.28 -19.43
N ILE A 170 19.53 -4.98 -18.16
CA ILE A 170 19.16 -3.73 -17.51
C ILE A 170 19.89 -2.56 -18.15
N ARG A 171 21.13 -2.77 -18.59
CA ARG A 171 21.91 -1.75 -19.32
C ARG A 171 21.20 -1.36 -20.61
N LYS A 172 20.61 -2.31 -21.35
CA LYS A 172 19.82 -2.01 -22.56
C LYS A 172 18.59 -1.17 -22.23
N ILE A 173 17.89 -1.48 -21.13
CA ILE A 173 16.74 -0.69 -20.67
C ILE A 173 17.16 0.75 -20.34
N LEU A 174 18.19 0.93 -19.51
CA LEU A 174 18.67 2.27 -19.14
C LEU A 174 19.10 3.09 -20.37
N ARG A 175 19.75 2.46 -21.36
CA ARG A 175 20.16 3.12 -22.59
C ARG A 175 18.99 3.61 -23.45
N SER A 176 17.89 2.84 -23.48
CA SER A 176 16.71 3.19 -24.28
C SER A 176 15.99 4.45 -23.78
N SER A 177 16.21 4.88 -22.53
CA SER A 177 15.57 6.10 -22.00
C SER A 177 16.18 7.39 -22.56
N CYS A 178 17.42 7.35 -23.08
CA CYS A 178 18.23 8.51 -23.46
C CYS A 178 18.37 9.58 -22.36
N ARG A 179 18.12 9.23 -21.09
CA ARG A 179 18.18 10.13 -19.94
C ARG A 179 19.12 9.61 -18.88
N ASP A 180 19.68 10.53 -18.10
CA ASP A 180 20.38 10.18 -16.88
C ASP A 180 19.47 9.36 -15.97
N SER A 181 19.99 8.23 -15.51
CA SER A 181 19.22 7.26 -14.74
C SER A 181 20.05 6.76 -13.56
N PHE A 182 19.43 6.65 -12.40
CA PHE A 182 19.92 5.96 -11.22
C PHE A 182 18.94 4.85 -10.89
N VAL A 183 19.42 3.61 -10.90
CA VAL A 183 18.63 2.42 -10.63
C VAL A 183 19.08 1.74 -9.35
N ILE A 184 18.10 1.43 -8.50
CA ILE A 184 18.26 0.61 -7.30
C ILE A 184 17.14 -0.41 -7.19
N GLY A 185 17.38 -1.53 -6.52
CA GLY A 185 16.35 -2.53 -6.30
C GLY A 185 16.95 -3.92 -6.12
N SER A 186 16.10 -4.93 -6.19
CA SER A 186 16.51 -6.32 -6.07
C SER A 186 16.05 -7.16 -7.26
N SER A 187 16.86 -8.14 -7.60
CA SER A 187 16.50 -9.19 -8.56
C SER A 187 17.39 -10.41 -8.30
N TYR A 188 17.53 -11.26 -9.31
CA TYR A 188 18.42 -12.39 -9.32
C TYR A 188 19.31 -12.34 -10.56
N ALA A 189 20.57 -12.71 -10.41
CA ALA A 189 21.54 -12.73 -11.50
C ALA A 189 22.49 -13.91 -11.37
N THR A 190 23.11 -14.30 -12.49
CA THR A 190 24.19 -15.31 -12.53
C THR A 190 25.48 -14.68 -13.04
N LYS A 191 26.60 -15.27 -12.64
CA LYS A 191 27.92 -15.08 -13.26
C LYS A 191 28.27 -16.28 -14.12
N PRO A 192 29.21 -16.16 -15.10
CA PRO A 192 29.64 -17.30 -15.92
C PRO A 192 30.11 -18.53 -15.13
N ARG A 193 30.68 -18.33 -13.94
CA ARG A 193 31.15 -19.41 -13.04
C ARG A 193 30.10 -19.90 -12.05
N MET A 194 28.94 -19.25 -11.98
CA MET A 194 27.86 -19.65 -11.09
C MET A 194 26.82 -20.41 -11.91
N PRO A 195 26.63 -21.71 -11.65
CA PRO A 195 25.60 -22.48 -12.36
C PRO A 195 24.19 -21.95 -12.06
N HIS A 196 24.00 -21.25 -10.93
CA HIS A 196 22.71 -20.74 -10.48
C HIS A 196 22.73 -19.28 -10.01
N TYR A 197 21.54 -18.78 -9.65
CA TYR A 197 21.28 -17.38 -9.30
C TYR A 197 21.78 -17.02 -7.90
N GLY A 198 22.45 -15.86 -7.81
CA GLY A 198 22.65 -15.11 -6.57
C GLY A 198 21.65 -13.96 -6.46
N HIS A 199 21.47 -13.44 -5.25
CA HIS A 199 20.59 -12.31 -4.98
C HIS A 199 21.27 -11.02 -5.43
N LEU A 200 20.70 -10.37 -6.43
CA LEU A 200 21.24 -9.16 -7.04
C LEU A 200 20.69 -7.94 -6.30
N ILE A 201 21.59 -7.18 -5.68
CA ILE A 201 21.33 -5.82 -5.22
C ILE A 201 21.76 -4.86 -6.33
N MET A 202 20.78 -4.32 -7.06
CA MET A 202 21.01 -3.35 -8.13
C MET A 202 21.38 -1.99 -7.54
N ASN A 203 22.45 -1.40 -8.05
CA ASN A 203 22.92 -0.08 -7.67
C ASN A 203 23.81 0.46 -8.82
N ALA A 204 23.21 1.20 -9.76
CA ALA A 204 23.95 1.70 -10.90
C ALA A 204 23.43 3.04 -11.38
N THR A 205 24.31 3.85 -11.96
CA THR A 205 23.93 5.05 -12.70
C THR A 205 24.29 4.91 -14.16
N TYR A 206 23.42 5.42 -15.01
CA TYR A 206 23.67 5.67 -16.42
C TYR A 206 23.64 7.19 -16.65
N ARG A 207 24.69 7.73 -17.24
CA ARG A 207 24.78 9.11 -17.73
C ARG A 207 24.81 9.05 -19.25
N ALA A 208 23.82 9.68 -19.87
CA ALA A 208 23.68 9.61 -21.32
C ALA A 208 24.88 10.28 -22.01
N PRO A 209 25.38 9.75 -23.14
CA PRO A 209 24.86 8.60 -23.87
C PRO A 209 25.51 7.24 -23.54
N MET A 210 26.59 7.18 -22.75
CA MET A 210 27.42 5.96 -22.69
C MET A 210 28.09 5.66 -21.34
N ASP A 211 27.99 6.55 -20.35
CA ASP A 211 28.71 6.36 -19.09
C ASP A 211 27.85 5.56 -18.10
N ILE A 212 28.35 4.40 -17.67
CA ILE A 212 27.69 3.53 -16.70
C ILE A 212 28.64 3.31 -15.54
N LYS A 213 28.17 3.67 -14.35
CA LYS A 213 28.81 3.31 -13.09
C LYS A 213 27.99 2.21 -12.43
N ASN A 214 28.57 1.02 -12.33
CA ASN A 214 27.94 -0.12 -11.69
C ASN A 214 28.56 -0.39 -10.31
N GLU A 215 27.74 -0.22 -9.27
CA GLU A 215 28.05 -0.53 -7.87
C GLU A 215 27.19 -1.69 -7.34
N SER A 216 26.56 -2.44 -8.25
CA SER A 216 25.68 -3.57 -7.92
C SER A 216 26.47 -4.72 -7.31
N ARG A 217 25.81 -5.47 -6.42
CA ARG A 217 26.39 -6.60 -5.70
C ARG A 217 25.54 -7.84 -5.89
N LEU A 218 26.21 -8.98 -5.87
CA LEU A 218 25.60 -10.30 -5.84
C LEU A 218 25.88 -10.92 -4.48
N ILE A 219 24.85 -11.49 -3.86
CA ILE A 219 24.91 -12.12 -2.54
C ILE A 219 24.46 -13.58 -2.68
N PHE A 220 25.26 -14.51 -2.18
CA PHE A 220 24.94 -15.94 -2.19
C PHE A 220 25.69 -16.68 -1.07
N ALA A 221 25.21 -17.87 -0.70
CA ALA A 221 25.90 -18.81 0.17
C ALA A 221 26.63 -19.85 -0.68
N GLU A 222 27.87 -20.13 -0.32
CA GLU A 222 28.66 -21.19 -0.93
C GLU A 222 28.26 -22.55 -0.37
N ARG A 223 27.77 -23.46 -1.22
CA ARG A 223 27.29 -24.77 -0.78
C ARG A 223 28.36 -25.63 -0.11
N ARG A 224 29.63 -25.43 -0.48
CA ARG A 224 30.77 -26.20 0.07
C ARG A 224 31.00 -25.99 1.56
N ASN A 225 30.68 -24.81 2.11
CA ASN A 225 31.04 -24.43 3.48
C ASN A 225 29.96 -23.61 4.21
N GLY A 226 28.87 -23.21 3.54
CA GLY A 226 27.82 -22.38 4.14
C GLY A 226 28.17 -20.88 4.22
N GLN A 227 29.31 -20.45 3.70
CA GLN A 227 29.77 -19.07 3.84
C GLN A 227 28.99 -18.13 2.92
N THR A 228 28.53 -17.00 3.47
CA THR A 228 27.94 -15.90 2.70
C THR A 228 29.04 -15.12 1.97
N THR A 229 28.90 -15.02 0.65
CA THR A 229 29.79 -14.27 -0.22
C THR A 229 29.04 -13.07 -0.82
N ILE A 230 29.69 -11.89 -0.77
CA ILE A 230 29.19 -10.66 -1.39
C ILE A 230 30.19 -10.21 -2.44
N GLU A 231 29.80 -10.24 -3.71
CA GLU A 231 30.68 -9.87 -4.81
C GLU A 231 30.16 -8.64 -5.57
N LYS A 232 31.05 -7.73 -5.96
CA LYS A 232 30.70 -6.66 -6.88
C LYS A 232 30.52 -7.23 -8.29
N LEU A 233 29.52 -6.70 -9.02
CA LEU A 233 29.38 -6.93 -10.46
C LEU A 233 30.21 -5.91 -11.23
N THR A 234 31.42 -6.32 -11.62
CA THR A 234 32.38 -5.43 -12.30
C THR A 234 32.23 -5.43 -13.82
N ASP A 235 31.75 -6.52 -14.41
CA ASP A 235 31.51 -6.61 -15.85
C ASP A 235 30.11 -6.06 -16.20
N PRO A 236 30.00 -4.98 -16.99
CA PRO A 236 28.73 -4.41 -17.40
C PRO A 236 27.83 -5.40 -18.17
N ASN A 237 28.42 -6.41 -18.83
CA ASN A 237 27.65 -7.45 -19.55
C ASN A 237 26.96 -8.43 -18.60
N GLN A 238 27.25 -8.35 -17.29
CA GLN A 238 26.62 -9.13 -16.23
C GLN A 238 25.46 -8.39 -15.55
N MET A 239 25.10 -7.18 -15.99
CA MET A 239 23.89 -6.46 -15.53
C MET A 239 22.61 -7.08 -16.10
N LYS A 240 22.45 -8.39 -15.89
CA LYS A 240 21.34 -9.21 -16.34
C LYS A 240 20.51 -9.62 -15.14
N ALA A 241 19.24 -9.27 -15.17
CA ALA A 241 18.27 -9.57 -14.12
C ALA A 241 17.24 -10.58 -14.64
N THR A 242 16.53 -11.27 -13.74
CA THR A 242 15.53 -12.27 -14.14
C THR A 242 14.15 -11.91 -13.65
N GLN A 243 13.96 -11.92 -12.33
CA GLN A 243 12.71 -11.59 -11.65
C GLN A 243 13.04 -10.64 -10.51
N GLY A 244 12.33 -9.53 -10.41
CA GLY A 244 12.63 -8.50 -9.44
C GLY A 244 12.10 -7.14 -9.85
N ILE A 245 12.24 -6.18 -8.95
CA ILE A 245 11.69 -4.85 -9.11
C ILE A 245 12.74 -3.83 -8.78
N MET A 246 12.77 -2.79 -9.59
CA MET A 246 13.75 -1.72 -9.49
C MET A 246 13.06 -0.37 -9.51
N PHE A 247 13.56 0.53 -8.68
CA PHE A 247 13.25 1.94 -8.71
C PHE A 247 14.30 2.66 -9.57
N VAL A 248 13.81 3.48 -10.50
CA VAL A 248 14.61 4.33 -11.37
C VAL A 248 14.26 5.79 -11.09
N SER A 249 15.28 6.64 -11.05
CA SER A 249 15.16 8.10 -10.99
C SER A 249 16.28 8.74 -11.82
N GLU A 250 16.41 10.07 -11.85
CA GLU A 250 17.60 10.73 -12.43
C GLU A 250 18.77 10.82 -11.42
N GLY A 251 18.57 10.32 -10.19
CA GLY A 251 19.57 10.32 -9.13
C GLY A 251 19.92 11.71 -8.58
N ARG A 252 19.02 12.69 -8.73
CA ARG A 252 19.22 14.08 -8.30
C ARG A 252 18.96 14.25 -6.80
N ALA A 253 19.56 15.29 -6.22
CA ALA A 253 19.17 15.78 -4.92
C ALA A 253 17.75 16.37 -4.98
N GLY A 254 17.06 16.41 -3.84
CA GLY A 254 15.70 16.95 -3.75
C GLY A 254 15.03 16.52 -2.45
N LEU A 255 13.72 16.71 -2.37
CA LEU A 255 12.90 16.33 -1.22
C LEU A 255 12.44 14.87 -1.34
N VAL A 256 12.42 14.17 -0.21
CA VAL A 256 11.94 12.78 -0.09
C VAL A 256 11.07 12.65 1.15
N ILE A 257 10.19 11.64 1.14
CA ILE A 257 9.53 11.18 2.37
C ILE A 257 10.57 10.46 3.21
N ARG A 258 10.85 10.99 4.40
CA ARG A 258 11.77 10.40 5.36
C ARG A 258 10.97 9.72 6.45
N VAL A 259 11.15 8.41 6.60
CA VAL A 259 10.55 7.62 7.68
C VAL A 259 11.64 7.26 8.68
N ARG A 260 11.39 7.55 9.96
CA ARG A 260 12.23 7.13 11.08
C ARG A 260 11.37 6.35 12.07
N ALA A 261 11.73 5.11 12.33
CA ALA A 261 11.01 4.26 13.28
C ALA A 261 11.98 3.60 14.26
N LYS A 262 11.59 3.48 15.52
CA LYS A 262 12.36 2.81 16.58
C LYS A 262 11.44 2.05 17.53
N GLY A 263 11.90 0.87 17.96
CA GLY A 263 11.22 0.05 18.94
C GLY A 263 9.93 -0.54 18.39
N ARG A 264 10.04 -1.48 17.45
CA ARG A 264 8.89 -2.22 16.90
C ARG A 264 8.12 -2.88 18.07
N LYS A 265 6.80 -2.65 18.14
CA LYS A 265 5.92 -3.14 19.22
C LYS A 265 5.35 -4.53 18.94
N THR A 266 5.13 -4.86 17.68
CA THR A 266 4.54 -6.13 17.23
C THR A 266 5.54 -6.89 16.35
N ILE A 267 5.69 -8.20 16.54
CA ILE A 267 6.65 -8.99 15.75
C ILE A 267 6.13 -9.36 14.36
N ASN A 268 4.82 -9.26 14.14
CA ASN A 268 4.14 -9.86 13.00
C ASN A 268 4.41 -9.19 11.65
N THR A 269 4.91 -7.95 11.62
CA THR A 269 5.21 -7.23 10.38
C THR A 269 6.55 -6.50 10.49
N ASP A 270 7.33 -6.50 9.41
CA ASP A 270 8.50 -5.62 9.30
C ASP A 270 8.09 -4.21 8.85
N ILE A 271 9.05 -3.28 8.80
CA ILE A 271 8.76 -1.87 8.46
C ILE A 271 8.25 -1.70 7.02
N ILE A 272 8.77 -2.47 6.06
CA ILE A 272 8.39 -2.39 4.65
C ILE A 272 6.98 -2.93 4.47
N THR A 273 6.70 -4.11 5.04
CA THR A 273 5.37 -4.72 5.02
C THR A 273 4.34 -3.81 5.69
N SER A 274 4.68 -3.21 6.84
CA SER A 274 3.80 -2.26 7.53
C SER A 274 3.45 -1.05 6.65
N MET A 275 4.45 -0.45 5.99
CA MET A 275 4.22 0.65 5.06
C MET A 275 3.37 0.22 3.86
N GLN A 276 3.62 -0.96 3.31
CA GLN A 276 2.86 -1.52 2.20
C GLN A 276 1.39 -1.75 2.57
N THR A 277 1.12 -2.37 3.73
CA THR A 277 -0.24 -2.59 4.22
C THR A 277 -1.01 -1.28 4.33
N ILE A 278 -0.40 -0.26 4.93
CA ILE A 278 -1.01 1.06 5.12
C ILE A 278 -1.36 1.71 3.77
N LEU A 279 -0.43 1.66 2.80
CA LEU A 279 -0.65 2.21 1.47
C LEU A 279 -1.76 1.43 0.73
N PHE A 280 -1.71 0.10 0.80
CA PHE A 280 -2.69 -0.76 0.16
C PHE A 280 -4.10 -0.59 0.72
N GLU A 281 -4.25 -0.47 2.04
CA GLU A 281 -5.55 -0.23 2.68
C GLU A 281 -6.19 1.08 2.21
N ARG A 282 -5.37 2.12 1.97
CA ARG A 282 -5.84 3.43 1.55
C ARG A 282 -6.17 3.53 0.07
N TYR A 283 -5.30 2.96 -0.78
CA TYR A 283 -5.36 3.17 -2.24
C TYR A 283 -5.95 1.97 -2.99
N ARG A 284 -5.95 0.79 -2.37
CA ARG A 284 -6.32 -0.49 -3.01
C ARG A 284 -5.57 -0.69 -4.32
N ARG A 285 -5.99 -1.64 -5.17
CA ARG A 285 -5.38 -1.85 -6.50
C ARG A 285 -5.68 -0.73 -7.52
N ASN A 286 -6.39 0.33 -7.12
CA ASN A 286 -6.94 1.32 -8.05
C ASN A 286 -5.99 2.51 -8.31
N GLU A 287 -4.86 2.61 -7.61
CA GLU A 287 -3.86 3.66 -7.84
C GLU A 287 -2.44 3.09 -7.93
N ASN A 288 -1.68 3.51 -8.95
CA ASN A 288 -0.26 3.17 -9.10
C ASN A 288 0.58 4.00 -8.11
N LYS A 289 0.54 3.62 -6.83
CA LYS A 289 1.20 4.29 -5.71
C LYS A 289 2.39 3.49 -5.21
N ASP A 290 3.37 3.36 -6.09
CA ASP A 290 4.61 2.63 -5.77
C ASP A 290 5.66 3.58 -5.21
N ILE A 291 6.41 3.10 -4.22
CA ILE A 291 7.47 3.88 -3.56
C ILE A 291 8.78 3.13 -3.70
N GLY A 292 9.80 3.78 -4.25
CA GLY A 292 11.17 3.26 -4.22
C GLY A 292 12.06 4.06 -3.30
N GLY A 293 13.10 3.42 -2.76
CA GLY A 293 14.02 4.13 -1.88
C GLY A 293 15.08 3.26 -1.22
N VAL A 294 15.61 3.83 -0.14
CA VAL A 294 16.73 3.27 0.62
C VAL A 294 16.33 3.21 2.08
N LEU A 295 16.52 2.05 2.70
CA LEU A 295 16.34 1.83 4.13
C LEU A 295 17.70 1.67 4.81
N LYS A 296 17.89 2.41 5.91
CA LYS A 296 19.06 2.25 6.76
C LYS A 296 18.66 1.67 8.12
N MET A 297 19.28 0.57 8.50
CA MET A 297 19.07 -0.12 9.77
C MET A 297 20.36 -0.05 10.58
N LYS A 298 20.27 0.43 11.82
CA LYS A 298 21.44 0.68 12.68
C LYS A 298 21.62 -0.36 13.78
N TYR A 299 20.51 -0.93 14.25
CA TYR A 299 20.47 -1.82 15.41
C TYR A 299 19.43 -2.91 15.20
N GLY A 300 19.56 -4.00 15.95
CA GLY A 300 18.63 -5.12 15.94
C GLY A 300 19.10 -6.22 15.00
N SER A 301 18.15 -6.98 14.49
CA SER A 301 18.42 -8.10 13.61
C SER A 301 17.53 -8.03 12.37
N VAL A 302 17.97 -8.68 11.29
CA VAL A 302 17.25 -8.74 10.03
C VAL A 302 17.20 -10.18 9.52
N ALA A 303 16.04 -10.61 9.04
CA ALA A 303 15.90 -11.87 8.33
C ALA A 303 16.11 -11.62 6.83
N CYS A 304 17.17 -12.22 6.26
CA CYS A 304 17.53 -12.02 4.86
C CYS A 304 17.47 -13.34 4.10
N ASN A 305 16.83 -13.36 2.92
CA ASN A 305 16.94 -14.53 2.06
C ASN A 305 18.34 -14.69 1.53
N LEU A 306 18.89 -15.88 1.74
CA LEU A 306 20.19 -16.25 1.24
C LEU A 306 20.05 -17.44 0.29
N MET A 307 20.55 -17.24 -0.91
CA MET A 307 20.51 -18.21 -1.99
C MET A 307 21.83 -18.97 -2.08
N TRP A 308 21.76 -20.28 -2.29
CA TRP A 308 22.93 -21.11 -2.58
C TRP A 308 23.49 -20.83 -3.97
N ASP A 309 24.80 -20.98 -4.15
CA ASP A 309 25.45 -20.96 -5.46
C ASP A 309 25.15 -22.20 -6.32
N ASP A 310 24.55 -23.22 -5.72
CA ASP A 310 24.19 -24.50 -6.35
C ASP A 310 22.81 -25.04 -5.91
N TYR A 311 22.03 -25.57 -6.85
CA TYR A 311 20.70 -26.16 -6.65
C TYR A 311 20.51 -27.44 -7.48
N GLN A 312 19.56 -28.29 -7.08
CA GLN A 312 19.18 -29.46 -7.86
C GLN A 312 18.15 -29.08 -8.94
N GLU A 313 18.37 -29.55 -10.16
CA GLU A 313 17.37 -29.51 -11.24
C GLU A 313 16.36 -30.66 -11.08
N PRO A 314 15.07 -30.47 -11.43
CA PRO A 314 14.49 -29.25 -12.00
C PRO A 314 14.28 -28.14 -10.96
N VAL A 315 14.56 -26.89 -11.33
CA VAL A 315 14.24 -25.73 -10.48
C VAL A 315 12.73 -25.61 -10.27
N LEU A 316 12.31 -25.46 -9.02
CA LEU A 316 10.92 -25.32 -8.61
C LEU A 316 10.27 -24.05 -9.19
N PRO A 317 8.91 -23.98 -9.23
CA PRO A 317 8.20 -22.73 -9.42
C PRO A 317 8.74 -21.64 -8.49
N PHE A 318 8.81 -20.39 -8.96
CA PHE A 318 9.51 -19.31 -8.25
C PHE A 318 9.07 -19.16 -6.79
N ASP A 319 7.76 -19.18 -6.53
CA ASP A 319 7.22 -18.98 -5.17
C ASP A 319 7.65 -20.11 -4.23
N GLU A 320 7.68 -21.36 -4.72
CA GLU A 320 8.19 -22.50 -3.95
C GLU A 320 9.71 -22.45 -3.78
N PHE A 321 10.44 -22.06 -4.83
CA PHE A 321 11.88 -21.91 -4.79
C PHE A 321 12.28 -20.92 -3.71
N ILE A 322 11.64 -19.76 -3.67
CA ILE A 322 11.88 -18.72 -2.67
C ILE A 322 11.48 -19.21 -1.27
N LYS A 323 10.36 -19.91 -1.12
CA LYS A 323 9.94 -20.49 0.18
C LYS A 323 10.98 -21.43 0.77
N ARG A 324 11.74 -22.17 -0.04
CA ARG A 324 12.78 -23.11 0.41
C ARG A 324 14.15 -22.49 0.70
N GLN A 325 14.38 -21.21 0.39
CA GLN A 325 15.66 -20.56 0.69
C GLN A 325 15.86 -20.37 2.19
N GLN A 326 17.12 -20.35 2.63
CA GLN A 326 17.41 -20.03 4.01
C GLN A 326 17.12 -18.55 4.28
N CYS A 327 16.58 -18.27 5.47
CA CYS A 327 16.36 -16.92 5.95
C CYS A 327 17.03 -16.77 7.32
N PRO A 328 18.38 -16.76 7.38
CA PRO A 328 19.06 -16.55 8.64
C PRO A 328 18.73 -15.15 9.20
N GLU A 329 18.52 -15.10 10.50
CA GLU A 329 18.51 -13.85 11.25
C GLU A 329 19.96 -13.37 11.42
N ILE A 330 20.24 -12.16 10.95
CA ILE A 330 21.55 -11.53 11.02
C ILE A 330 21.47 -10.41 12.06
N HIS A 331 22.28 -10.51 13.10
CA HIS A 331 22.46 -9.41 14.04
C HIS A 331 23.28 -8.29 13.40
N LEU A 332 22.84 -7.05 13.57
CA LEU A 332 23.49 -5.89 12.96
C LEU A 332 24.61 -5.35 13.86
N ASP A 333 25.85 -5.69 13.52
CA ASP A 333 27.05 -5.11 14.16
C ASP A 333 27.43 -3.72 13.59
N SER A 334 26.81 -3.34 12.46
CA SER A 334 27.02 -2.05 11.79
C SER A 334 25.79 -1.63 10.97
N ASP A 335 25.79 -0.39 10.46
CA ASP A 335 24.69 0.12 9.61
C ASP A 335 24.50 -0.80 8.38
N MET A 336 23.33 -1.42 8.26
CA MET A 336 22.91 -2.12 7.04
C MET A 336 22.08 -1.18 6.17
N VAL A 337 22.40 -1.16 4.88
CA VAL A 337 21.69 -0.37 3.86
C VAL A 337 20.99 -1.33 2.90
N ALA A 338 19.67 -1.23 2.86
CA ALA A 338 18.83 -1.94 1.91
C ALA A 338 18.26 -0.97 0.87
N VAL A 339 18.04 -1.47 -0.33
CA VAL A 339 17.37 -0.74 -1.42
C VAL A 339 16.21 -1.57 -1.93
N GLY A 340 15.14 -0.91 -2.36
CA GLY A 340 13.97 -1.64 -2.84
C GLY A 340 12.80 -0.74 -3.20
N THR A 341 11.68 -1.42 -3.47
CA THR A 341 10.42 -0.82 -3.89
C THR A 341 9.28 -1.44 -3.09
N ILE A 342 8.31 -0.63 -2.71
CA ILE A 342 6.99 -1.01 -2.22
C ILE A 342 6.03 -0.83 -3.39
N ILE A 343 5.41 -1.90 -3.84
CA ILE A 343 4.33 -1.83 -4.84
C ILE A 343 2.99 -1.86 -4.12
N ASN A 344 2.02 -1.11 -4.63
CA ASN A 344 0.68 -1.01 -4.07
C ASN A 344 -0.20 -2.26 -4.36
N ASN A 345 0.30 -3.41 -3.93
CA ASN A 345 -0.41 -4.69 -3.93
C ASN A 345 -0.64 -5.16 -2.49
N GLU A 346 -1.61 -6.05 -2.32
CA GLU A 346 -1.90 -6.65 -1.03
C GLU A 346 -0.65 -7.41 -0.55
N PRO A 347 -0.13 -7.09 0.65
CA PRO A 347 1.03 -7.79 1.17
C PRO A 347 0.64 -9.22 1.52
N GLU A 348 1.29 -10.21 0.91
CA GLU A 348 1.11 -11.61 1.27
C GLU A 348 1.78 -11.90 2.62
N LEU A 349 1.07 -11.73 3.74
CA LEU A 349 1.61 -12.05 5.07
C LEU A 349 1.92 -13.55 5.16
N TRP A 350 3.18 -13.91 5.00
CA TRP A 350 3.63 -15.27 5.26
C TRP A 350 3.72 -15.50 6.78
N THR A 351 3.31 -16.67 7.24
CA THR A 351 3.38 -17.10 8.64
C THR A 351 4.82 -17.25 9.17
N GLN A 352 5.81 -17.01 8.32
CA GLN A 352 7.23 -16.88 8.62
C GLN A 352 7.67 -15.46 8.23
N GLU A 353 8.41 -14.79 9.11
CA GLU A 353 8.82 -13.38 8.97
C GLU A 353 9.19 -13.02 7.51
N GLN A 354 8.51 -12.00 6.99
CA GLN A 354 8.74 -11.54 5.62
C GLN A 354 10.10 -10.88 5.46
N ARG A 355 10.63 -11.08 4.25
CA ARG A 355 12.04 -11.32 3.98
C ARG A 355 12.60 -10.11 3.24
N TYR A 356 13.71 -9.53 3.70
CA TYR A 356 14.35 -8.45 2.93
C TYR A 356 14.77 -8.97 1.55
N GLY A 357 14.30 -8.31 0.48
CA GLY A 357 14.63 -8.64 -0.92
C GLY A 357 13.59 -9.46 -1.69
N VAL A 358 12.53 -9.94 -1.03
CA VAL A 358 11.42 -10.64 -1.71
C VAL A 358 10.13 -9.87 -1.46
N VAL A 359 9.75 -9.06 -2.45
CA VAL A 359 8.33 -8.71 -2.61
C VAL A 359 7.74 -9.87 -3.40
N SER A 360 7.01 -10.75 -2.71
CA SER A 360 6.16 -11.75 -3.35
C SER A 360 4.89 -11.07 -3.86
N TYR A 361 4.40 -11.52 -5.02
CA TYR A 361 3.23 -11.01 -5.73
C TYR A 361 2.19 -12.10 -5.95
#